data_AF-F3C748-F1
#
_entry.id   AF-F3C748-F1
#
_cell.length_a   1.000
_cell.length_b   1.000
_cell.length_c   1.000
_cell.angle_alpha   90.00
_cell.angle_beta   90.00
_cell.angle_gamma   90.00
#
_symmetry.space_group_name_H-M   'P 1'
#
loop_
_entity.id
_entity.type
_entity.pdbx_description
1 polymer ?
#
loop_
_entity_poly.entity_id
_entity_poly.type
_entity_poly.pdbx_seq_one_letter_code
_entity_poly.pdbx_strand_id
1 'polypeptide(L)'
;HLSREGLISFAMHIGFSYEAANLLTSGDLRLDDKLFARADMVRDERGRWALLEMNIGTEVGGMFYASLPRLAGYSQANDVLESWAASFTKYYLLDSTKHIVIVEDPKIFTALAPQFELLAKELRQQSGCNCSIASADQLSWDGTVLRLKGKDVDYIYRFLMSRIL
;
A
#
# COMPACT_ATOMS: atom_id res chain seq x y z
N HIS A 1 -25.60 2.66 -5.06
CA HIS A 1 -24.70 3.77 -4.68
C HIS A 1 -25.19 4.36 -3.36
N LEU A 2 -24.36 4.34 -2.31
CA LEU A 2 -24.66 5.06 -1.07
C LEU A 2 -24.41 6.56 -1.31
N SER A 3 -25.28 7.42 -0.80
CA SER A 3 -25.03 8.87 -0.80
C SER A 3 -23.83 9.20 0.09
N ARG A 4 -23.21 10.37 -0.11
CA ARG A 4 -22.13 10.87 0.75
C ARG A 4 -22.53 10.86 2.23
N GLU A 5 -23.74 11.31 2.53
CA GLU A 5 -24.31 11.28 3.88
C GLU A 5 -24.46 9.85 4.42
N GLY A 6 -24.86 8.90 3.57
CA GLY A 6 -24.92 7.48 3.92
C GLY A 6 -23.55 6.89 4.25
N LEU A 7 -22.51 7.27 3.50
CA LEU A 7 -21.12 6.85 3.77
C LEU A 7 -20.58 7.45 5.07
N ILE A 8 -20.86 8.74 5.35
CA ILE A 8 -20.48 9.38 6.62
C ILE A 8 -21.17 8.68 7.79
N SER A 9 -22.48 8.44 7.68
CA SER A 9 -23.26 7.76 8.73
C SER A 9 -22.74 6.35 9.00
N PHE A 10 -22.42 5.59 7.93
CA PHE A 10 -21.83 4.26 8.06
C PHE A 10 -20.44 4.30 8.71
N ALA A 11 -19.57 5.23 8.28
CA ALA A 11 -18.23 5.39 8.86
C ALA A 11 -18.30 5.74 10.36
N MET A 12 -19.22 6.62 10.76
CA MET A 12 -19.46 6.91 12.17
C MET A 12 -19.99 5.71 12.94
N HIS A 13 -20.88 4.92 12.33
CA HIS A 13 -21.43 3.70 12.94
C HIS A 13 -20.33 2.67 13.25
N ILE A 14 -19.31 2.57 12.41
CA ILE A 14 -18.15 1.67 12.63
C ILE A 14 -17.03 2.31 13.46
N GLY A 15 -17.26 3.50 14.04
CA GLY A 15 -16.39 4.09 15.08
C GLY A 15 -15.49 5.25 14.65
N PHE A 16 -15.61 5.78 13.43
CA PHE A 16 -14.87 6.98 13.02
C PHE A 16 -15.45 8.26 13.63
N SER A 17 -14.61 9.27 13.88
CA SER A 17 -15.10 10.62 14.18
C SER A 17 -15.77 11.24 12.96
N TYR A 18 -16.59 12.26 13.18
CA TYR A 18 -17.23 12.98 12.08
C TYR A 18 -16.19 13.61 11.14
N GLU A 19 -15.11 14.19 11.69
CA GLU A 19 -14.03 14.81 10.91
C GLU A 19 -13.34 13.76 10.02
N ALA A 20 -13.02 12.59 10.57
CA ALA A 20 -12.41 11.50 9.82
C ALA A 20 -13.36 10.95 8.74
N ALA A 21 -14.63 10.75 9.07
CA ALA A 21 -15.66 10.31 8.11
C ALA A 21 -15.88 11.35 6.99
N ASN A 22 -15.86 12.64 7.32
CA ASN A 22 -15.98 13.73 6.37
C ASN A 22 -14.77 13.80 5.42
N LEU A 23 -13.56 13.54 5.94
CA LEU A 23 -12.32 13.42 5.15
C LEU A 23 -12.33 12.20 4.21
N LEU A 24 -12.72 11.03 4.72
CA LEU A 24 -12.85 9.80 3.93
C LEU A 24 -13.85 9.94 2.78
N THR A 25 -14.81 10.85 2.91
CA THR A 25 -15.89 11.07 1.93
C THR A 25 -15.77 12.42 1.21
N SER A 26 -14.71 13.20 1.45
CA SER A 26 -14.46 14.49 0.79
C SER A 26 -13.69 14.37 -0.51
N GLY A 27 -12.99 13.26 -0.73
CA GLY A 27 -12.32 12.99 -1.99
C GLY A 27 -13.27 12.39 -3.03
N ASP A 28 -12.87 12.47 -4.30
CA ASP A 28 -13.34 11.56 -5.37
C ASP A 28 -12.75 10.15 -5.15
N LEU A 29 -12.97 9.59 -3.95
CA LEU A 29 -12.65 8.21 -3.61
C LEU A 29 -13.61 7.31 -4.39
N ARG A 30 -13.30 7.11 -5.67
CA ARG A 30 -13.90 6.04 -6.44
C ARG A 30 -13.36 4.75 -5.86
N LEU A 31 -14.25 3.97 -5.24
CA LEU A 31 -14.03 2.54 -5.08
C LEU A 31 -13.83 1.99 -6.50
N ASP A 32 -12.58 1.75 -6.88
CA ASP A 32 -12.23 1.10 -8.12
C ASP A 32 -11.95 -0.39 -7.86
N ASP A 33 -12.18 -1.21 -8.88
CA ASP A 33 -11.90 -2.64 -8.88
C ASP A 33 -10.41 -2.95 -9.18
N LYS A 34 -9.55 -1.92 -9.14
CA LYS A 34 -8.14 -1.98 -9.55
C LYS A 34 -7.19 -1.99 -8.35
N LEU A 35 -7.74 -1.93 -7.14
CA LEU A 35 -7.01 -2.07 -5.89
C LEU A 35 -6.44 -3.49 -5.76
N PHE A 36 -5.18 -3.56 -5.34
CA PHE A 36 -4.55 -4.81 -4.93
C PHE A 36 -5.06 -5.20 -3.52
N ALA A 37 -5.39 -6.47 -3.32
CA ALA A 37 -5.94 -7.00 -2.07
C ALA A 37 -5.37 -8.37 -1.73
N ARG A 38 -5.33 -8.71 -0.44
CA ARG A 38 -4.97 -10.05 0.06
C ARG A 38 -6.18 -10.68 0.76
N ALA A 39 -6.54 -11.87 0.34
CA ALA A 39 -7.57 -12.67 1.02
C ALA A 39 -6.92 -13.72 1.91
N ASP A 40 -7.30 -13.76 3.17
CA ASP A 40 -6.93 -14.84 4.08
C ASP A 40 -8.04 -15.90 4.03
N MET A 41 -7.69 -17.10 3.61
CA MET A 41 -8.63 -18.16 3.27
C MET A 41 -8.25 -19.48 3.93
N VAL A 42 -9.26 -20.29 4.26
CA VAL A 42 -9.06 -21.65 4.78
C VAL A 42 -9.67 -22.66 3.82
N ARG A 43 -9.01 -23.81 3.71
CA ARG A 43 -9.49 -24.96 2.94
C ARG A 43 -9.80 -26.12 3.87
N ASP A 44 -10.99 -26.68 3.77
CA ASP A 44 -11.35 -27.86 4.55
C ASP A 44 -10.85 -29.16 3.90
N GLU A 45 -11.01 -30.28 4.62
CA GLU A 45 -10.62 -31.62 4.16
C GLU A 45 -11.36 -32.09 2.89
N ARG A 46 -12.52 -31.49 2.60
CA ARG A 46 -13.30 -31.74 1.38
C ARG A 46 -12.85 -30.83 0.22
N GLY A 47 -11.84 -30.00 0.44
CA GLY A 47 -11.26 -29.10 -0.52
C GLY A 47 -12.04 -27.81 -0.74
N ARG A 48 -13.03 -27.49 0.10
CA ARG A 48 -13.84 -26.27 0.00
C ARG A 48 -13.10 -25.08 0.61
N TRP A 49 -13.17 -23.94 -0.06
CA TRP A 49 -12.56 -22.69 0.38
C TRP A 49 -13.56 -21.80 1.10
N ALA A 50 -13.15 -21.20 2.21
CA ALA A 50 -13.88 -20.15 2.89
C ALA A 50 -12.98 -18.92 3.07
N LEU A 51 -13.55 -17.73 2.83
CA LEU A 51 -12.92 -16.44 3.08
C LEU A 51 -13.04 -16.09 4.57
N LEU A 52 -11.93 -15.77 5.22
CA LEU A 52 -11.92 -15.28 6.60
C LEU A 52 -11.83 -13.76 6.66
N GLU A 53 -10.89 -13.19 5.91
CA GLU A 53 -10.61 -11.76 5.90
C GLU A 53 -10.16 -11.31 4.51
N MET A 54 -10.48 -10.07 4.17
CA MET A 54 -9.99 -9.41 2.97
C MET A 54 -9.27 -8.13 3.38
N ASN A 55 -7.94 -8.16 3.28
CA ASN A 55 -7.06 -7.04 3.56
C ASN A 55 -6.93 -6.19 2.29
N ILE A 56 -7.36 -4.93 2.36
CA ILE A 56 -7.36 -3.97 1.24
C ILE A 56 -6.54 -2.74 1.65
N GLY A 57 -5.86 -2.13 0.68
CA GLY A 57 -5.10 -0.91 0.90
C GLY A 57 -3.70 -1.18 1.41
N THR A 58 -3.30 -0.49 2.47
CA THR A 58 -1.93 -0.47 2.96
C THR A 58 -1.57 -1.66 3.87
N GLU A 59 -2.54 -2.52 4.18
CA GLU A 59 -2.40 -3.74 4.99
C GLU A 59 -2.10 -4.98 4.16
N VAL A 60 -1.84 -4.83 2.86
CA VAL A 60 -1.38 -5.94 2.01
C VAL A 60 0.09 -6.26 2.29
N GLY A 61 0.34 -6.72 3.51
CA GLY A 61 1.63 -7.23 3.98
C GLY A 61 1.89 -8.66 3.49
N GLY A 62 3.14 -9.10 3.64
CA GLY A 62 3.56 -10.46 3.36
C GLY A 62 3.80 -10.82 1.89
N MET A 63 3.67 -9.85 0.98
CA MET A 63 4.03 -10.03 -0.44
C MET A 63 5.48 -10.47 -0.60
N PHE A 64 6.40 -9.91 0.18
CA PHE A 64 7.80 -10.29 0.17
C PHE A 64 8.03 -11.71 0.72
N TYR A 65 7.27 -12.14 1.74
CA TYR A 65 7.33 -13.53 2.24
C TYR A 65 6.86 -14.52 1.17
N ALA A 66 5.74 -14.22 0.50
CA ALA A 66 5.23 -15.03 -0.60
C ALA A 66 6.16 -15.07 -1.81
N SER A 67 7.05 -14.08 -1.95
CA SER A 67 8.01 -13.94 -3.04
C SER A 67 9.43 -14.39 -2.66
N LEU A 68 9.62 -14.90 -1.43
CA LEU A 68 10.93 -15.36 -0.94
C LEU A 68 11.60 -16.40 -1.86
N PRO A 69 10.89 -17.40 -2.43
CA PRO A 69 11.53 -18.34 -3.34
C PRO A 69 12.20 -17.64 -4.52
N ARG A 70 11.50 -16.72 -5.21
CA ARG A 70 12.09 -15.91 -6.29
C ARG A 70 13.24 -15.03 -5.79
N LEU A 71 13.05 -14.35 -4.67
CA LEU A 71 14.07 -13.47 -4.08
C LEU A 71 15.35 -14.23 -3.68
N ALA A 72 15.22 -15.52 -3.36
CA ALA A 72 16.33 -16.43 -3.08
C ALA A 72 16.90 -17.13 -4.33
N GLY A 73 16.42 -16.80 -5.53
CA GLY A 73 16.91 -17.32 -6.81
C GLY A 73 16.26 -18.62 -7.28
N TYR A 74 15.19 -19.08 -6.62
CA TYR A 74 14.42 -20.25 -7.06
C TYR A 74 13.37 -19.85 -8.09
N SER A 75 12.99 -20.81 -8.95
CA SER A 75 11.88 -20.63 -9.86
C SER A 75 10.56 -20.60 -9.08
N GLN A 76 9.73 -19.60 -9.40
CA GLN A 76 8.39 -19.46 -8.84
C GLN A 76 7.46 -19.03 -9.97
N ALA A 77 6.39 -19.82 -10.21
CA ALA A 77 5.50 -19.61 -11.34
C ALA A 77 4.65 -18.33 -11.21
N ASN A 78 4.31 -17.93 -9.97
CA ASN A 78 3.55 -16.72 -9.70
C ASN A 78 4.23 -15.95 -8.56
N ASP A 79 4.70 -14.75 -8.85
CA ASP A 79 5.32 -13.87 -7.87
C ASP A 79 4.37 -12.74 -7.46
N VAL A 80 4.05 -12.68 -6.17
CA VAL A 80 3.06 -11.74 -5.64
C VAL A 80 3.62 -10.32 -5.64
N LEU A 81 4.91 -10.17 -5.35
CA LEU A 81 5.59 -8.87 -5.30
C LEU A 81 5.67 -8.24 -6.70
N GLU A 82 6.05 -9.02 -7.71
CA GLU A 82 6.04 -8.60 -9.12
C GLU A 82 4.62 -8.23 -9.56
N SER A 83 3.63 -9.09 -9.27
CA SER A 83 2.24 -8.86 -9.67
C SER A 83 1.65 -7.58 -9.05
N TRP A 84 1.97 -7.32 -7.78
CA TRP A 84 1.61 -6.07 -7.11
C TRP A 84 2.23 -4.86 -7.80
N ALA A 85 3.55 -4.88 -8.04
CA ALA A 85 4.26 -3.76 -8.64
C ALA A 85 3.77 -3.50 -10.08
N ALA A 86 3.51 -4.55 -10.86
CA ALA A 86 2.96 -4.44 -12.22
C ALA A 86 1.53 -3.87 -12.22
N SER A 87 0.66 -4.32 -11.29
CA SER A 87 -0.70 -3.79 -11.15
C SER A 87 -0.67 -2.32 -10.75
N PHE A 88 0.12 -1.98 -9.74
CA PHE A 88 0.25 -0.61 -9.25
C PHE A 88 0.78 0.32 -10.35
N THR A 89 1.77 -0.13 -11.12
CA THR A 89 2.29 0.59 -12.28
C THR A 89 1.21 0.85 -13.31
N LYS A 90 0.51 -0.20 -13.74
CA LYS A 90 -0.51 -0.13 -14.79
C LYS A 90 -1.64 0.85 -14.47
N TYR A 91 -2.05 0.94 -13.21
CA TYR A 91 -3.24 1.69 -12.83
C TYR A 91 -2.95 3.05 -12.19
N TYR A 92 -1.81 3.22 -11.54
CA TYR A 92 -1.53 4.43 -10.74
C TYR A 92 -0.24 5.16 -11.16
N LEU A 93 0.70 4.52 -11.87
CA LEU A 93 1.99 5.12 -12.23
C LEU A 93 2.18 5.19 -13.75
N LEU A 94 1.41 6.07 -14.38
CA LEU A 94 1.47 6.27 -15.84
C LEU A 94 2.64 7.17 -16.30
N ASP A 95 3.28 7.88 -15.36
CA ASP A 95 4.38 8.81 -15.64
C ASP A 95 5.64 8.37 -14.88
N SER A 96 6.63 7.89 -15.62
CA SER A 96 7.91 7.41 -15.08
C SER A 96 8.80 8.51 -14.52
N THR A 97 8.48 9.80 -14.73
CA THR A 97 9.26 10.91 -14.15
C THR A 97 8.95 11.14 -12.67
N LYS A 98 7.89 10.50 -12.17
CA LYS A 98 7.37 10.70 -10.82
C LYS A 98 8.26 10.08 -9.75
N HIS A 99 8.32 10.76 -8.61
CA HIS A 99 9.01 10.29 -7.41
C HIS A 99 8.02 9.74 -6.39
N ILE A 100 8.17 8.44 -6.13
CA ILE A 100 7.37 7.70 -5.16
C ILE A 100 8.23 7.46 -3.92
N VAL A 101 7.66 7.73 -2.76
CA VAL A 101 8.31 7.43 -1.48
C VAL A 101 7.46 6.45 -0.70
N ILE A 102 8.05 5.31 -0.33
CA ILE A 102 7.49 4.40 0.66
C ILE A 102 7.84 4.97 2.03
N VAL A 103 6.82 5.37 2.80
CA VAL A 103 6.98 6.09 4.07
C VAL A 103 6.49 5.24 5.23
N GLU A 104 7.27 5.21 6.31
CA GLU A 104 6.88 4.55 7.55
C GLU A 104 7.25 5.36 8.81
N ASP A 105 6.62 5.04 9.95
CA ASP A 105 6.91 5.60 11.26
C ASP A 105 8.39 5.38 11.66
N PRO A 106 9.09 6.43 12.17
CA PRO A 106 10.48 6.34 12.59
C PRO A 106 10.78 5.22 13.58
N LYS A 107 9.81 4.85 14.43
CA LYS A 107 9.99 3.82 15.47
C LYS A 107 10.17 2.42 14.90
N ILE A 108 9.60 2.13 13.73
CA ILE A 108 9.65 0.81 13.10
C ILE A 108 10.40 0.81 11.77
N PHE A 109 10.68 1.98 11.20
CA PHE A 109 11.35 2.12 9.91
C PHE A 109 12.64 1.30 9.83
N THR A 110 13.55 1.41 10.80
CA THR A 110 14.83 0.69 10.77
C THR A 110 14.67 -0.83 10.68
N ALA A 111 13.66 -1.38 11.37
CA ALA A 111 13.40 -2.82 11.37
C ALA A 111 12.78 -3.32 10.06
N LEU A 112 12.07 -2.44 9.35
CA LEU A 112 11.33 -2.75 8.13
C LEU A 112 12.00 -2.23 6.84
N ALA A 113 13.08 -1.47 6.97
CA ALA A 113 13.77 -0.86 5.84
C ALA A 113 14.19 -1.90 4.79
N PRO A 114 14.76 -3.08 5.13
CA PRO A 114 15.10 -4.09 4.12
C PRO A 114 13.90 -4.54 3.29
N GLN A 115 12.73 -4.70 3.92
CA GLN A 115 11.49 -5.09 3.25
C GLN A 115 11.03 -3.97 2.32
N PHE A 116 11.05 -2.73 2.79
CA PHE A 116 10.66 -1.58 1.97
C PHE A 116 11.63 -1.33 0.81
N GLU A 117 12.92 -1.60 0.97
CA GLU A 117 13.90 -1.51 -0.12
C GLU A 117 13.58 -2.51 -1.24
N LEU A 118 13.16 -3.73 -0.90
CA LEU A 118 12.71 -4.73 -1.87
C LEU A 118 11.48 -4.25 -2.65
N LEU A 119 10.50 -3.67 -1.94
CA LEU A 119 9.31 -3.11 -2.58
C LEU A 119 9.65 -1.94 -3.52
N ALA A 120 10.47 -1.00 -3.04
CA ALA A 120 10.90 0.15 -3.84
C ALA A 120 11.71 -0.29 -5.06
N LYS A 121 12.53 -1.34 -4.92
CA LYS A 121 13.26 -1.94 -6.04
C LYS A 121 12.32 -2.55 -7.07
N GLU A 122 11.34 -3.35 -6.64
CA GLU A 122 10.38 -3.97 -7.56
C GLU A 122 9.54 -2.91 -8.28
N LEU A 123 9.01 -1.91 -7.56
CA LEU A 123 8.28 -0.80 -8.17
C LEU A 123 9.14 -0.05 -9.18
N ARG A 124 10.40 0.25 -8.85
CA ARG A 124 11.32 0.91 -9.78
C ARG A 124 11.55 0.09 -11.04
N GLN A 125 11.68 -1.23 -10.90
CA GLN A 125 11.87 -2.14 -12.04
C GLN A 125 10.65 -2.18 -12.95
N GLN A 126 9.44 -2.21 -12.39
CA GLN A 126 8.20 -2.31 -13.16
C GLN A 126 7.76 -0.97 -13.76
N SER A 127 7.90 0.13 -13.01
CA SER A 127 7.38 1.47 -13.40
C SER A 127 8.40 2.36 -14.11
N GLY A 128 9.69 2.16 -13.87
CA GLY A 128 10.73 3.14 -14.24
C GLY A 128 10.73 4.41 -13.39
N CYS A 129 9.78 4.59 -12.47
CA CYS A 129 9.72 5.74 -11.55
C CYS A 129 10.91 5.75 -10.58
N ASN A 130 11.28 6.93 -10.11
CA ASN A 130 12.17 7.02 -8.96
C ASN A 130 11.40 6.56 -7.71
N CYS A 131 11.82 5.46 -7.10
CA CYS A 131 11.18 4.91 -5.90
C CYS A 131 12.17 4.94 -4.74
N SER A 132 11.83 5.62 -3.65
CA SER A 132 12.66 5.75 -2.45
C SER A 132 11.92 5.19 -1.22
N ILE A 133 12.67 4.93 -0.15
CA ILE A 133 12.09 4.67 1.17
C ILE A 133 12.48 5.82 2.10
N ALA A 134 11.61 6.16 3.05
CA ALA A 134 11.89 7.18 4.06
C ALA A 134 11.15 6.90 5.36
N SER A 135 11.77 7.30 6.47
CA SER A 135 11.05 7.53 7.71
C SER A 135 10.29 8.85 7.62
N ALA A 136 9.13 8.95 8.25
CA ALA A 136 8.27 10.14 8.16
C ALA A 136 8.95 11.44 8.60
N ASP A 137 9.89 11.37 9.56
CA ASP A 137 10.68 12.51 10.05
C ASP A 137 11.78 12.98 9.08
N GLN A 138 12.03 12.25 7.99
CA GLN A 138 12.97 12.62 6.93
C GLN A 138 12.33 13.47 5.84
N LEU A 139 11.01 13.62 5.87
CA LEU A 139 10.25 14.42 4.93
C LEU A 139 10.13 15.87 5.43
N SER A 140 10.23 16.82 4.50
CA SER A 140 9.95 18.23 4.77
C SER A 140 8.77 18.71 3.96
N TRP A 141 7.95 19.57 4.57
CA TRP A 141 6.79 20.21 3.94
C TRP A 141 6.94 21.72 4.07
N ASP A 142 6.83 22.44 2.96
CA ASP A 142 6.93 23.91 2.94
C ASP A 142 5.57 24.63 2.96
N GLY A 143 4.47 23.90 3.12
CA GLY A 143 3.11 24.43 2.95
C GLY A 143 2.47 24.05 1.61
N THR A 144 3.27 23.62 0.63
CA THR A 144 2.82 23.34 -0.74
C THR A 144 3.41 22.08 -1.36
N VAL A 145 4.67 21.75 -1.06
CA VAL A 145 5.41 20.65 -1.67
C VAL A 145 6.08 19.82 -0.59
N LEU A 146 5.92 18.50 -0.72
CA LEU A 146 6.59 17.52 0.14
C LEU A 146 7.92 17.14 -0.49
N ARG A 147 9.00 17.14 0.29
CA ARG A 147 10.35 16.84 -0.20
C ARG A 147 11.05 15.79 0.64
N LEU A 148 11.83 14.96 -0.04
CA LEU A 148 12.80 14.05 0.56
C LEU A 148 14.19 14.43 0.05
N LYS A 149 15.08 14.84 0.97
CA LYS A 149 16.46 15.25 0.63
C LYS A 149 16.51 16.30 -0.49
N GLY A 150 15.59 17.26 -0.46
CA GLY A 150 15.48 18.34 -1.45
C GLY A 150 14.82 17.98 -2.79
N LYS A 151 14.37 16.73 -2.97
CA LYS A 151 13.60 16.32 -4.15
C LYS A 151 12.11 16.28 -3.84
N ASP A 152 11.31 16.81 -4.75
CA ASP A 152 9.85 16.77 -4.66
C ASP A 152 9.34 15.32 -4.63
N VAL A 153 8.27 15.09 -3.88
CA VAL A 153 7.59 13.81 -3.73
C VAL A 153 6.23 13.92 -4.38
N ASP A 154 5.99 13.15 -5.44
CA ASP A 154 4.72 13.13 -6.14
C ASP A 154 3.72 12.17 -5.47
N TYR A 155 4.21 11.01 -5.02
CA TYR A 155 3.36 9.96 -4.45
C TYR A 155 3.94 9.41 -3.15
N ILE A 156 3.06 9.17 -2.18
CA ILE A 156 3.37 8.43 -0.96
C ILE A 156 2.71 7.07 -1.04
N TYR A 157 3.51 6.03 -0.80
CA TYR A 157 2.99 4.73 -0.43
C TYR A 157 3.25 4.53 1.07
N ARG A 158 2.24 4.18 1.85
CA ARG A 158 2.40 3.95 3.29
C ARG A 158 1.93 2.54 3.62
N PHE A 159 2.56 1.88 4.58
CA PHE A 159 1.98 0.71 5.23
C PHE A 159 1.30 1.20 6.52
N LEU A 160 0.04 0.83 6.75
CA LEU A 160 -0.57 1.03 8.06
C LEU A 160 -0.42 -0.30 8.77
N MET A 161 0.61 -0.42 9.61
CA MET A 161 0.69 -1.58 10.48
C MET A 161 -0.29 -1.38 11.63
N SER A 162 -1.50 -1.94 11.52
CA SER A 162 -2.37 -2.09 12.68
C SER A 162 -1.81 -3.22 13.56
N ARG A 163 -1.29 -2.83 14.74
CA ARG A 163 -0.71 -3.65 15.84
C ARG A 163 0.82 -3.85 15.80
N ILE A 164 1.49 -3.04 16.62
CA ILE A 164 2.50 -3.58 17.52
C ILE A 164 1.72 -4.36 18.59
N LEU A 165 1.92 -5.69 18.64
CA LEU A 165 1.55 -6.50 19.80
C LEU A 165 2.41 -6.12 21.00
#